data_AF-A0A3S1J6M4-F1
#
_entry.id   AF-A0A3S1J6M4-F1
#
_cell.length_a   1.000
_cell.length_b   1.000
_cell.length_c   1.000
_cell.angle_alpha   90.00
_cell.angle_beta   90.00
_cell.angle_gamma   90.00
#
_symmetry.space_group_name_H-M   'P 1'
#
loop_
_entity.id
_entity.type
_entity.pdbx_description
1 polymer ?
#
loop_
_entity_poly.entity_id
_entity_poly.type
_entity_poly.pdbx_seq_one_letter_code
_entity_poly.pdbx_strand_id
1 'polypeptide(L)'
;MFNIKRLLIVSTGALISVTGISEVAKAGTFKPAPIYTDIGKYTTTIAGDNNLADIYFPNPSNLKAGADKLPVVLLLQGALVDKSNYSSYAKQVAGYGFVVVAPNSKLFIPGLGEALAPRTDQIDTALQKIAAENNNPSSPIAGIVDTQKVGLLGHSQGGAVGLSAIGNLCVAPALCPGSFTRPEQIKAGAFFGANLRDQNDVFFKINNDGIPIALLQGDLDGRALPGRAARTYDNIQDPPKALINIAGANHFSITNTSNPPGAIPDPIQATLPNDVAIETIARWSGLFLRASILNNKDAFNYVYFTGDAADPNVTVKSERVPESAPTIALLGVGITYAASLKLRKRTVGVSKK
;
A
#
# COMPACT_ATOMS: atom_id res chain seq x y z
N MET A 1 73.56 -49.31 -14.54
CA MET A 1 73.92 -48.03 -13.88
C MET A 1 73.14 -46.93 -14.58
N PHE A 2 72.22 -46.14 -14.01
CA PHE A 2 71.85 -45.81 -12.63
C PHE A 2 70.33 -45.55 -12.57
N ASN A 3 69.79 -45.74 -11.38
CA ASN A 3 68.39 -45.70 -10.96
C ASN A 3 67.90 -44.24 -10.81
N ILE A 4 66.72 -43.85 -11.33
CA ILE A 4 66.10 -42.54 -11.03
C ILE A 4 64.71 -42.75 -10.42
N LYS A 5 64.65 -42.41 -9.13
CA LYS A 5 63.48 -42.39 -8.25
C LYS A 5 62.47 -41.33 -8.69
N ARG A 6 61.18 -41.68 -8.65
CA ARG A 6 60.05 -40.75 -8.76
C ARG A 6 59.96 -39.87 -7.52
N LEU A 7 59.86 -38.55 -7.72
CA LEU A 7 59.62 -37.56 -6.68
C LEU A 7 58.10 -37.39 -6.50
N LEU A 8 57.58 -37.75 -5.32
CA LEU A 8 56.23 -37.41 -4.90
C LEU A 8 56.19 -35.94 -4.44
N ILE A 9 55.27 -35.16 -4.99
CA ILE A 9 54.92 -33.83 -4.48
C ILE A 9 53.71 -34.02 -3.56
N VAL A 10 53.91 -33.78 -2.28
CA VAL A 10 52.85 -33.71 -1.26
C VAL A 10 52.33 -32.29 -1.24
N SER A 11 51.08 -32.06 -1.63
CA SER A 11 50.37 -30.81 -1.43
C SER A 11 49.49 -30.92 -0.19
N THR A 12 49.93 -30.32 0.92
CA THR A 12 49.12 -30.11 2.13
C THR A 12 48.05 -29.06 1.86
N GLY A 13 46.81 -29.49 1.64
CA GLY A 13 45.64 -28.63 1.69
C GLY A 13 45.17 -28.48 3.14
N ALA A 14 45.22 -27.26 3.69
CA ALA A 14 44.60 -26.96 4.97
C ALA A 14 43.08 -26.91 4.80
N LEU A 15 42.36 -27.88 5.38
CA LEU A 15 40.91 -27.80 5.56
C LEU A 15 40.63 -26.81 6.70
N ILE A 16 40.09 -25.64 6.38
CA ILE A 16 39.45 -24.78 7.37
C ILE A 16 38.01 -25.28 7.52
N SER A 17 37.78 -26.13 8.51
CA SER A 17 36.43 -26.54 8.92
C SER A 17 35.79 -25.42 9.72
N VAL A 18 35.00 -24.56 9.06
CA VAL A 18 34.12 -23.59 9.73
C VAL A 18 32.89 -24.33 10.22
N THR A 19 32.91 -24.82 11.44
CA THR A 19 31.71 -25.29 12.15
C THR A 19 30.95 -24.08 12.69
N GLY A 20 30.26 -23.37 11.81
CA GLY A 20 29.25 -22.40 12.19
C GLY A 20 27.91 -23.12 12.32
N ILE A 21 27.51 -23.48 13.54
CA ILE A 21 26.12 -23.85 13.81
C ILE A 21 25.36 -22.51 13.74
N SER A 22 24.87 -22.16 12.55
CA SER A 22 23.89 -21.09 12.44
C SER A 22 22.62 -21.59 13.11
N GLU A 23 22.28 -21.04 14.28
CA GLU A 23 20.91 -21.10 14.75
C GLU A 23 20.05 -20.44 13.66
N VAL A 24 19.34 -21.27 12.89
CA VAL A 24 18.32 -20.79 11.99
C VAL A 24 17.22 -20.27 12.90
N ALA A 25 17.23 -18.96 13.16
CA ALA A 25 16.14 -18.28 13.83
C ALA A 25 14.86 -18.67 13.10
N LYS A 26 13.97 -19.39 13.80
CA LYS A 26 12.64 -19.72 13.28
C LYS A 26 11.96 -18.38 12.97
N ALA A 27 11.83 -18.04 11.69
CA ALA A 27 11.07 -16.86 11.30
C ALA A 27 9.67 -17.00 11.92
N GLY A 28 9.31 -16.06 12.79
CA GLY A 28 7.96 -16.03 13.36
C GLY A 28 6.96 -15.93 12.22
N THR A 29 5.87 -16.70 12.28
CA THR A 29 4.79 -16.59 11.29
C THR A 29 4.21 -15.18 11.37
N PHE A 30 4.30 -14.43 10.26
CA PHE A 30 3.69 -13.10 10.16
C PHE A 30 2.20 -13.19 10.48
N LYS A 31 1.73 -12.29 11.35
CA LYS A 31 0.32 -12.17 11.70
C LYS A 31 -0.27 -10.96 10.97
N PRO A 32 -1.25 -11.15 10.09
CA PRO A 32 -1.85 -10.03 9.34
C PRO A 32 -2.85 -9.22 10.18
N ALA A 33 -2.91 -9.45 11.50
CA ALA A 33 -3.80 -8.74 12.41
C ALA A 33 -3.31 -7.30 12.68
N PRO A 34 -4.21 -6.39 13.12
CA PRO A 34 -3.83 -5.05 13.57
C PRO A 34 -2.75 -5.08 14.65
N ILE A 35 -1.85 -4.08 14.63
CA ILE A 35 -0.78 -3.94 15.63
C ILE A 35 -1.21 -3.10 16.85
N TYR A 36 -2.32 -2.36 16.73
CA TYR A 36 -2.95 -1.63 17.82
C TYR A 36 -4.41 -2.07 17.96
N THR A 37 -4.81 -2.34 19.20
CA THR A 37 -6.20 -2.71 19.54
C THR A 37 -6.93 -1.58 20.27
N ASP A 38 -6.21 -0.71 20.96
CA ASP A 38 -6.75 0.49 21.60
C ASP A 38 -6.75 1.65 20.60
N ILE A 39 -7.96 2.04 20.17
CA ILE A 39 -8.17 3.07 19.15
C ILE A 39 -9.06 4.16 19.74
N GLY A 40 -8.47 5.35 19.88
CA GLY A 40 -9.18 6.57 20.23
C GLY A 40 -9.99 7.11 19.04
N LYS A 41 -11.02 7.89 19.37
CA LYS A 41 -11.84 8.62 18.39
C LYS A 41 -12.20 9.98 18.96
N TYR A 42 -12.17 11.01 18.11
CA TYR A 42 -12.88 12.26 18.37
C TYR A 42 -13.44 12.85 17.07
N THR A 43 -14.37 13.79 17.20
CA THR A 43 -14.96 14.51 16.06
C THR A 43 -14.44 15.94 16.07
N THR A 44 -14.14 16.46 14.89
CA THR A 44 -13.75 17.85 14.67
C THR A 44 -14.46 18.39 13.42
N THR A 45 -14.27 19.67 13.16
CA THR A 45 -14.66 20.32 11.89
C THR A 45 -13.41 20.59 11.05
N ILE A 46 -13.48 20.32 9.75
CA ILE A 46 -12.48 20.77 8.77
C ILE A 46 -12.72 22.26 8.49
N ALA A 47 -11.65 23.04 8.61
CA ALA A 47 -11.72 24.48 8.41
C ALA A 47 -11.89 24.80 6.92
N GLY A 48 -12.73 25.81 6.60
CA GLY A 48 -12.99 26.29 5.24
C GLY A 48 -14.41 26.00 4.75
N ASP A 49 -14.93 24.80 5.02
CA ASP A 49 -16.25 24.33 4.55
C ASP A 49 -17.21 23.92 5.68
N ASN A 50 -16.75 23.96 6.94
CA ASN A 50 -17.48 23.51 8.12
C ASN A 50 -17.91 22.03 8.07
N ASN A 51 -17.21 21.20 7.29
CA ASN A 51 -17.48 19.78 7.21
C ASN A 51 -17.03 19.05 8.48
N LEU A 52 -17.93 18.24 9.06
CA LEU A 52 -17.59 17.39 10.19
C LEU A 52 -16.65 16.26 9.74
N ALA A 53 -15.66 15.94 10.57
CA ALA A 53 -14.76 14.81 10.37
C ALA A 53 -14.57 14.02 11.65
N ASP A 54 -14.52 12.70 11.52
CA ASP A 54 -14.09 11.81 12.60
C ASP A 54 -12.61 11.47 12.42
N ILE A 55 -11.86 11.51 13.51
CA ILE A 55 -10.45 11.13 13.55
C ILE A 55 -10.32 9.89 14.44
N TYR A 56 -9.72 8.83 13.90
CA TYR A 56 -9.43 7.57 14.58
C TYR A 56 -7.91 7.40 14.66
N PHE A 57 -7.40 7.00 15.82
CA PHE A 57 -5.94 6.94 16.05
C PHE A 57 -5.58 5.87 17.08
N PRO A 58 -4.43 5.17 16.92
CA PRO A 58 -3.84 4.37 17.99
C PRO A 58 -3.69 5.18 19.27
N ASN A 59 -4.21 4.66 20.38
CA ASN A 59 -4.16 5.30 21.70
C ASN A 59 -3.52 4.43 22.79
N PRO A 60 -2.48 3.61 22.52
CA PRO A 60 -1.88 2.84 23.60
C PRO A 60 -1.10 3.76 24.54
N SER A 61 -1.09 3.42 25.83
CA SER A 61 -0.43 4.23 26.89
C SER A 61 1.06 4.53 26.66
N ASN A 62 1.73 3.77 25.79
CA ASN A 62 3.14 3.95 25.46
C ASN A 62 3.40 4.81 24.22
N LEU A 63 2.38 5.22 23.45
CA LEU A 63 2.55 6.11 22.30
C LEU A 63 2.95 7.50 22.80
N LYS A 64 4.15 7.97 22.42
CA LYS A 64 4.70 9.25 22.90
C LYS A 64 4.92 10.22 21.75
N ALA A 65 4.47 11.46 21.95
CA ALA A 65 4.76 12.57 21.04
C ALA A 65 6.26 12.69 20.76
N GLY A 66 6.62 12.89 19.49
CA GLY A 66 8.00 13.05 19.03
C GLY A 66 8.82 11.77 18.87
N ALA A 67 8.43 10.65 19.48
CA ALA A 67 9.12 9.36 19.31
C ALA A 67 8.49 8.49 18.22
N ASP A 68 7.15 8.41 18.22
CA ASP A 68 6.37 7.57 17.31
C ASP A 68 5.42 8.45 16.49
N LYS A 69 5.84 8.88 15.30
CA LYS A 69 4.96 9.63 14.39
C LYS A 69 4.22 8.68 13.45
N LEU A 70 2.90 8.74 13.48
CA LEU A 70 2.01 7.93 12.67
C LEU A 70 1.63 8.67 11.38
N PRO A 71 1.68 8.00 10.21
CA PRO A 71 1.18 8.59 8.97
C PRO A 71 -0.32 8.88 9.04
N VAL A 72 -0.74 9.85 8.24
CA VAL A 72 -2.15 10.20 8.06
C VAL A 72 -2.75 9.34 6.97
N VAL A 73 -4.00 8.92 7.14
CA VAL A 73 -4.77 8.26 6.10
C VAL A 73 -6.12 8.97 5.95
N LEU A 74 -6.36 9.58 4.79
CA LEU A 74 -7.62 10.26 4.50
C LEU A 74 -8.61 9.30 3.84
N LEU A 75 -9.76 9.07 4.48
CA LEU A 75 -10.85 8.28 3.93
C LEU A 75 -11.85 9.16 3.18
N LEU A 76 -11.82 9.04 1.86
CA LEU A 76 -12.74 9.70 0.95
C LEU A 76 -14.04 8.89 0.85
N GLN A 77 -15.14 9.42 1.37
CA GLN A 77 -16.42 8.73 1.40
C GLN A 77 -17.01 8.46 0.00
N GLY A 78 -17.91 7.49 -0.10
CA GLY A 78 -18.80 7.34 -1.26
C GLY A 78 -19.84 8.46 -1.36
N ALA A 79 -20.44 8.58 -2.55
CA ALA A 79 -21.52 9.53 -2.80
C ALA A 79 -22.71 9.24 -1.87
N LEU A 80 -23.24 10.27 -1.24
CA LEU A 80 -24.40 10.19 -0.34
C LEU A 80 -24.21 9.31 0.90
N VAL A 81 -22.96 8.92 1.23
CA VAL A 81 -22.67 8.08 2.41
C VAL A 81 -22.01 8.90 3.51
N ASP A 82 -22.66 9.01 4.66
CA ASP A 82 -22.15 9.71 5.84
C ASP A 82 -20.94 8.98 6.46
N LYS A 83 -19.96 9.75 6.97
CA LYS A 83 -18.74 9.28 7.65
C LYS A 83 -19.00 8.25 8.76
N SER A 84 -20.15 8.34 9.44
CA SER A 84 -20.53 7.41 10.51
C SER A 84 -20.69 5.98 10.03
N ASN A 85 -21.00 5.77 8.74
CA ASN A 85 -21.10 4.44 8.13
C ASN A 85 -19.75 3.77 7.90
N TYR A 86 -18.64 4.49 8.05
CA TYR A 86 -17.28 3.94 7.92
C TYR A 86 -16.59 3.72 9.26
N SER A 87 -17.27 3.90 10.39
CA SER A 87 -16.59 3.93 11.69
C SER A 87 -15.88 2.62 12.04
N SER A 88 -16.45 1.45 11.71
CA SER A 88 -15.78 0.16 11.94
C SER A 88 -14.57 -0.01 11.03
N TYR A 89 -14.72 0.32 9.75
CA TYR A 89 -13.63 0.28 8.78
C TYR A 89 -12.47 1.20 9.19
N ALA A 90 -12.76 2.47 9.48
CA ALA A 90 -11.76 3.47 9.86
C ALA A 90 -11.05 3.10 11.17
N LYS A 91 -11.78 2.58 12.17
CA LYS A 91 -11.19 2.09 13.43
C LYS A 91 -10.24 0.92 13.18
N GLN A 92 -10.61 -0.03 12.33
CA GLN A 92 -9.75 -1.16 12.01
C GLN A 92 -8.50 -0.73 11.25
N VAL A 93 -8.61 0.16 10.25
CA VAL A 93 -7.44 0.68 9.54
C VAL A 93 -6.51 1.46 10.47
N ALA A 94 -7.04 2.24 11.42
CA ALA A 94 -6.21 2.90 12.43
C ALA A 94 -5.37 1.90 13.24
N GLY A 95 -5.91 0.71 13.52
CA GLY A 95 -5.21 -0.42 14.16
C GLY A 95 -3.98 -0.92 13.41
N TYR A 96 -3.86 -0.63 12.11
CA TYR A 96 -2.67 -0.90 11.32
C TYR A 96 -1.60 0.20 11.42
N GLY A 97 -1.75 1.16 12.34
CA GLY A 97 -0.72 2.16 12.67
C GLY A 97 -0.86 3.46 11.90
N PHE A 98 -2.09 3.96 11.78
CA PHE A 98 -2.40 5.19 11.05
C PHE A 98 -3.34 6.09 11.84
N VAL A 99 -3.22 7.40 11.64
CA VAL A 99 -4.27 8.35 12.02
C VAL A 99 -5.23 8.47 10.85
N VAL A 100 -6.44 7.93 11.00
CA VAL A 100 -7.45 7.90 9.93
C VAL A 100 -8.41 9.08 10.09
N VAL A 101 -8.61 9.82 9.01
CA VAL A 101 -9.49 11.00 8.95
C VAL A 101 -10.64 10.70 8.01
N ALA A 102 -11.87 10.79 8.50
CA ALA A 102 -13.07 10.52 7.73
C ALA A 102 -14.00 11.76 7.73
N PRO A 103 -13.85 12.67 6.75
CA PRO A 103 -14.72 13.84 6.62
C PRO A 103 -16.05 13.52 5.95
N ASN A 104 -17.06 14.33 6.28
CA ASN A 104 -18.29 14.50 5.52
C ASN A 104 -18.11 15.60 4.46
N SER A 105 -17.51 15.28 3.32
CA SER A 105 -17.35 16.27 2.25
C SER A 105 -18.67 16.55 1.55
N LYS A 106 -19.09 17.82 1.64
CA LYS A 106 -20.35 18.32 1.11
C LYS A 106 -20.13 19.21 -0.11
N LEU A 107 -21.06 19.12 -1.05
CA LEU A 107 -21.15 19.98 -2.23
C LEU A 107 -22.59 20.45 -2.39
N PHE A 108 -22.77 21.74 -2.68
CA PHE A 108 -24.06 22.23 -3.14
C PHE A 108 -24.26 21.89 -4.62
N ILE A 109 -25.29 21.11 -4.93
CA ILE A 109 -25.66 20.73 -6.28
C ILE A 109 -26.96 21.47 -6.64
N PRO A 110 -26.95 22.35 -7.67
CA PRO A 110 -28.17 23.03 -8.11
C PRO A 110 -29.32 22.06 -8.36
N GLY A 111 -30.47 22.31 -7.73
CA GLY A 111 -31.67 21.47 -7.84
C GLY A 111 -31.73 20.28 -6.87
N LEU A 112 -30.61 19.86 -6.27
CA LEU A 112 -30.56 18.79 -5.26
C LEU A 112 -30.20 19.30 -3.85
N GLY A 113 -29.65 20.51 -3.75
CA GLY A 113 -29.21 21.08 -2.48
C GLY A 113 -27.85 20.56 -2.05
N GLU A 114 -27.59 20.61 -0.74
CA GLU A 114 -26.35 20.10 -0.16
C GLU A 114 -26.34 18.57 -0.20
N ALA A 115 -25.29 18.00 -0.81
CA ALA A 115 -25.10 16.57 -0.94
C ALA A 115 -23.70 16.16 -0.50
N LEU A 116 -23.62 14.96 0.07
CA LEU A 116 -22.38 14.28 0.41
C LEU A 116 -21.68 13.82 -0.89
N ALA A 117 -20.70 14.58 -1.35
CA ALA A 117 -20.04 14.38 -2.63
C ALA A 117 -18.56 14.77 -2.53
N PRO A 118 -17.64 13.80 -2.40
CA PRO A 118 -16.22 14.10 -2.30
C PRO A 118 -15.70 14.71 -3.61
N ARG A 119 -14.72 15.60 -3.48
CA ARG A 119 -13.88 16.13 -4.56
C ARG A 119 -12.42 16.28 -4.13
N THR A 120 -11.50 16.46 -5.07
CA THR A 120 -10.05 16.50 -4.83
C THR A 120 -9.59 17.65 -3.93
N ASP A 121 -10.29 18.78 -3.91
CA ASP A 121 -10.00 19.94 -3.05
C ASP A 121 -10.10 19.62 -1.54
N GLN A 122 -10.91 18.63 -1.16
CA GLN A 122 -11.01 18.22 0.25
C GLN A 122 -9.70 17.64 0.81
N ILE A 123 -8.81 17.17 -0.07
CA ILE A 123 -7.55 16.53 0.35
C ILE A 123 -6.67 17.58 1.02
N ASP A 124 -6.51 18.74 0.39
CA ASP A 124 -5.71 19.83 0.93
C ASP A 124 -6.29 20.38 2.23
N THR A 125 -7.62 20.57 2.30
CA THR A 125 -8.28 21.09 3.50
C THR A 125 -8.19 20.11 4.67
N ALA A 126 -8.32 18.80 4.41
CA ALA A 126 -8.12 17.78 5.43
C ALA A 126 -6.67 17.73 5.94
N LEU A 127 -5.68 17.83 5.05
CA LEU A 127 -4.27 17.83 5.43
C LEU A 127 -3.90 19.07 6.26
N GLN A 128 -4.40 20.25 5.89
CA GLN A 128 -4.24 21.47 6.67
C GLN A 128 -4.86 21.32 8.07
N LYS A 129 -6.06 20.74 8.15
CA LYS A 129 -6.73 20.51 9.43
C LYS A 129 -5.93 19.57 10.33
N ILE A 130 -5.38 18.48 9.80
CA ILE A 130 -4.58 17.55 10.59
C ILE A 130 -3.26 18.15 11.03
N ALA A 131 -2.61 18.97 10.19
CA ALA A 131 -1.44 19.71 10.62
C ALA A 131 -1.76 20.65 11.79
N ALA A 132 -2.92 21.31 11.76
CA ALA A 132 -3.38 22.16 12.87
C ALA A 132 -3.68 21.37 14.15
N GLU A 133 -4.36 20.21 14.03
CA GLU A 133 -4.62 19.32 15.16
C GLU A 133 -3.32 18.79 15.79
N ASN A 134 -2.36 18.36 14.96
CA ASN A 134 -1.07 17.87 15.44
C ASN A 134 -0.26 18.95 16.20
N ASN A 135 -0.47 20.23 15.89
CA ASN A 135 0.18 21.36 16.55
C ASN A 135 -0.62 21.94 17.73
N ASN A 136 -1.86 21.49 17.95
CA ASN A 136 -2.71 21.96 19.04
C ASN A 136 -2.47 21.12 20.31
N PRO A 137 -1.91 21.66 21.40
CA PRO A 137 -1.65 20.90 22.62
C PRO A 137 -2.89 20.29 23.29
N SER A 138 -4.09 20.78 22.96
CA SER A 138 -5.36 20.22 23.45
C SER A 138 -5.92 19.10 22.57
N SER A 139 -5.30 18.83 21.41
CA SER A 139 -5.75 17.77 20.50
C SER A 139 -5.30 16.40 21.01
N PRO A 140 -6.16 15.36 20.94
CA PRO A 140 -5.76 13.99 21.26
C PRO A 140 -4.61 13.45 20.38
N ILE A 141 -4.35 14.05 19.22
CA ILE A 141 -3.28 13.65 18.30
C ILE A 141 -2.09 14.63 18.29
N ALA A 142 -1.97 15.50 19.30
CA ALA A 142 -0.89 16.47 19.41
C ALA A 142 0.48 15.79 19.38
N GLY A 143 1.32 16.17 18.41
CA GLY A 143 2.72 15.73 18.30
C GLY A 143 2.94 14.26 17.90
N ILE A 144 1.90 13.50 17.57
CA ILE A 144 2.01 12.08 17.18
C ILE A 144 1.81 11.83 15.68
N VAL A 145 1.59 12.87 14.88
CA VAL A 145 1.31 12.72 13.44
C VAL A 145 2.52 13.06 12.56
N ASP A 146 2.79 12.21 11.58
CA ASP A 146 3.66 12.50 10.44
C ASP A 146 2.83 13.02 9.26
N THR A 147 2.76 14.34 9.11
CA THR A 147 2.00 14.99 8.03
C THR A 147 2.68 14.90 6.66
N GLN A 148 3.90 14.36 6.58
CA GLN A 148 4.62 14.19 5.30
C GLN A 148 4.34 12.84 4.64
N LYS A 149 3.62 11.95 5.34
CA LYS A 149 3.23 10.63 4.85
C LYS A 149 1.73 10.50 4.89
N VAL A 150 1.11 10.61 3.73
CA VAL A 150 -0.34 10.56 3.56
C VAL A 150 -0.72 9.35 2.71
N GLY A 151 -1.57 8.49 3.26
CA GLY A 151 -2.29 7.49 2.50
C GLY A 151 -3.68 8.01 2.13
N LEU A 152 -4.21 7.53 1.01
CA LEU A 152 -5.61 7.73 0.64
C LEU A 152 -6.37 6.41 0.77
N LEU A 153 -7.55 6.49 1.38
CA LEU A 153 -8.58 5.47 1.26
C LEU A 153 -9.76 6.08 0.51
N GLY A 154 -10.57 5.24 -0.10
CA GLY A 154 -11.80 5.72 -0.69
C GLY A 154 -12.79 4.63 -1.01
N HIS A 155 -14.06 4.98 -1.00
CA HIS A 155 -15.17 4.12 -1.41
C HIS A 155 -15.88 4.75 -2.61
N SER A 156 -16.15 3.98 -3.68
CA SER A 156 -16.99 4.43 -4.80
C SER A 156 -16.49 5.75 -5.39
N GLN A 157 -17.32 6.81 -5.39
CA GLN A 157 -16.92 8.16 -5.80
C GLN A 157 -15.67 8.66 -5.06
N GLY A 158 -15.53 8.41 -3.76
CA GLY A 158 -14.33 8.79 -3.00
C GLY A 158 -13.09 8.04 -3.45
N GLY A 159 -13.25 6.78 -3.88
CA GLY A 159 -12.17 6.04 -4.55
C GLY A 159 -11.78 6.67 -5.88
N ALA A 160 -12.75 7.08 -6.69
CA ALA A 160 -12.48 7.79 -7.95
C ALA A 160 -11.78 9.15 -7.73
N VAL A 161 -12.14 9.89 -6.66
CA VAL A 161 -11.44 11.10 -6.24
C VAL A 161 -9.99 10.78 -5.86
N GLY A 162 -9.75 9.74 -5.07
CA GLY A 162 -8.40 9.33 -4.68
C GLY A 162 -7.54 8.88 -5.86
N LEU A 163 -8.12 8.14 -6.82
CA LEU A 163 -7.45 7.77 -8.06
C LEU A 163 -7.14 8.98 -8.93
N SER A 164 -8.06 9.94 -9.02
CA SER A 164 -7.82 11.22 -9.70
C SER A 164 -6.69 11.98 -9.04
N ALA A 165 -6.67 12.03 -7.71
CA ALA A 165 -5.64 12.71 -6.95
C ALA A 165 -4.26 12.08 -7.19
N ILE A 166 -4.14 10.76 -7.09
CA ILE A 166 -2.87 10.06 -7.37
C ILE A 166 -2.47 10.21 -8.83
N GLY A 167 -3.41 10.16 -9.78
CA GLY A 167 -3.11 10.39 -11.20
C GLY A 167 -2.79 11.84 -11.56
N ASN A 168 -2.85 12.78 -10.59
CA ASN A 168 -2.77 14.22 -10.82
C ASN A 168 -3.78 14.71 -11.88
N LEU A 169 -5.00 14.17 -11.83
CA LEU A 169 -6.09 14.43 -12.77
C LEU A 169 -7.14 15.34 -12.12
N CYS A 170 -7.69 16.26 -12.92
CA CYS A 170 -8.87 17.03 -12.55
C CYS A 170 -10.06 16.61 -13.43
N VAL A 171 -10.84 15.63 -12.97
CA VAL A 171 -12.06 15.17 -13.65
C VAL A 171 -13.22 16.09 -13.27
N ALA A 172 -13.25 17.27 -13.87
CA ALA A 172 -14.23 18.31 -13.57
C ALA A 172 -15.57 18.09 -14.30
N PRO A 173 -16.69 18.57 -13.73
CA PRO A 173 -16.84 19.11 -12.37
C PRO A 173 -17.08 18.03 -11.30
N ALA A 174 -17.21 16.77 -11.72
CA ALA A 174 -17.73 15.70 -10.87
C ALA A 174 -16.81 15.35 -9.69
N LEU A 175 -15.50 15.28 -9.91
CA LEU A 175 -14.52 14.85 -8.90
C LEU A 175 -13.53 15.96 -8.53
N CYS A 176 -13.54 17.08 -9.25
CA CYS A 176 -12.59 18.18 -9.11
C CYS A 176 -13.28 19.52 -9.36
N PRO A 177 -12.98 20.60 -8.61
CA PRO A 177 -13.61 21.91 -8.77
C PRO A 177 -13.18 22.68 -10.02
N GLY A 178 -12.17 22.22 -10.76
CA GLY A 178 -11.67 22.86 -11.99
C GLY A 178 -10.15 22.90 -12.10
N SER A 179 -9.45 22.85 -10.98
CA SER A 179 -8.00 22.64 -10.91
C SER A 179 -7.64 21.77 -9.72
N PHE A 180 -6.54 21.03 -9.85
CA PHE A 180 -5.97 20.23 -8.79
C PHE A 180 -4.48 20.04 -9.03
N THR A 181 -3.70 20.01 -7.95
CA THR A 181 -2.29 19.61 -7.98
C THR A 181 -2.11 18.58 -6.88
N ARG A 182 -1.62 17.40 -7.24
CA ARG A 182 -1.37 16.28 -6.31
C ARG A 182 -0.39 16.72 -5.21
N PRO A 183 -0.77 16.67 -3.93
CA PRO A 183 0.15 16.89 -2.82
C PRO A 183 1.29 15.87 -2.82
N GLU A 184 2.53 16.34 -2.68
CA GLU A 184 3.73 15.50 -2.62
C GLU A 184 3.71 14.52 -1.43
N GLN A 185 2.93 14.82 -0.40
CA GLN A 185 2.78 14.02 0.81
C GLN A 185 2.01 12.72 0.54
N ILE A 186 1.26 12.60 -0.56
CA ILE A 186 0.55 11.36 -0.92
C ILE A 186 1.56 10.28 -1.31
N LYS A 187 1.57 9.17 -0.54
CA LYS A 187 2.52 8.07 -0.69
C LYS A 187 1.89 6.74 -1.10
N ALA A 188 0.58 6.55 -0.95
CA ALA A 188 -0.13 5.35 -1.42
C ALA A 188 -1.65 5.56 -1.41
N GLY A 189 -2.39 4.70 -2.13
CA GLY A 189 -3.86 4.68 -2.09
C GLY A 189 -4.44 3.26 -2.09
N ALA A 190 -5.51 3.03 -1.31
CA ALA A 190 -6.28 1.79 -1.33
C ALA A 190 -7.78 2.10 -1.43
N PHE A 191 -8.42 1.67 -2.52
CA PHE A 191 -9.76 2.12 -2.88
C PHE A 191 -10.72 0.95 -3.07
N PHE A 192 -11.84 0.96 -2.35
CA PHE A 192 -12.87 -0.08 -2.41
C PHE A 192 -14.01 0.29 -3.36
N GLY A 193 -14.42 -0.66 -4.21
CA GLY A 193 -15.55 -0.49 -5.11
C GLY A 193 -15.40 0.74 -6.00
N ALA A 194 -14.20 0.96 -6.53
CA ALA A 194 -13.82 2.19 -7.22
C ALA A 194 -13.40 1.93 -8.68
N ASN A 195 -13.66 2.92 -9.54
CA ASN A 195 -13.18 2.95 -10.91
C ASN A 195 -13.00 4.41 -11.34
N LEU A 196 -12.13 4.65 -12.31
CA LEU A 196 -11.90 5.98 -12.88
C LEU A 196 -12.14 5.98 -14.39
N ARG A 197 -13.26 6.57 -14.79
CA ARG A 197 -13.77 6.60 -16.15
C ARG A 197 -14.68 7.81 -16.38
N ASP A 198 -14.92 8.15 -17.63
CA ASP A 198 -15.93 9.13 -18.00
C ASP A 198 -17.35 8.52 -18.08
N GLN A 199 -18.31 9.34 -18.50
CA GLN A 199 -19.71 8.96 -18.69
C GLN A 199 -19.95 7.99 -19.85
N ASN A 200 -18.99 7.82 -20.75
CA ASN A 200 -19.04 6.91 -21.90
C ASN A 200 -18.27 5.61 -21.64
N ASP A 201 -17.89 5.35 -20.38
CA ASP A 201 -17.04 4.22 -19.96
C ASP A 201 -15.65 4.21 -20.61
N VAL A 202 -15.12 5.38 -20.98
CA VAL A 202 -13.71 5.56 -21.35
C VAL A 202 -12.89 5.68 -20.08
N PHE A 203 -11.90 4.80 -19.91
CA PHE A 203 -11.06 4.75 -18.72
C PHE A 203 -9.89 5.71 -18.83
N PHE A 204 -9.66 6.48 -17.77
CA PHE A 204 -8.54 7.42 -17.72
C PHE A 204 -7.24 6.68 -17.41
N LYS A 205 -6.16 7.07 -18.10
CA LYS A 205 -4.80 6.67 -17.70
C LYS A 205 -4.45 7.35 -16.38
N ILE A 206 -3.95 6.57 -15.42
CA ILE A 206 -3.56 7.07 -14.10
C ILE A 206 -2.04 7.12 -14.05
N ASN A 207 -1.48 8.29 -14.33
CA ASN A 207 -0.04 8.55 -14.17
C ASN A 207 0.29 8.69 -12.68
N ASN A 208 0.45 7.55 -12.01
CA ASN A 208 0.64 7.50 -10.57
C ASN A 208 2.08 7.81 -10.14
N ASP A 209 3.04 7.92 -11.06
CA ASP A 209 4.42 8.35 -10.77
C ASP A 209 5.07 7.48 -9.67
N GLY A 210 4.88 6.17 -9.80
CA GLY A 210 5.33 5.17 -8.82
C GLY A 210 4.56 5.13 -7.49
N ILE A 211 3.58 6.01 -7.24
CA ILE A 211 2.74 5.95 -6.03
C ILE A 211 1.91 4.66 -6.06
N PRO A 212 2.07 3.76 -5.06
CA PRO A 212 1.37 2.49 -5.06
C PRO A 212 -0.15 2.64 -4.95
N ILE A 213 -0.89 1.85 -5.74
CA ILE A 213 -2.36 1.80 -5.72
C ILE A 213 -2.89 0.38 -5.53
N ALA A 214 -3.78 0.20 -4.56
CA ALA A 214 -4.65 -0.97 -4.47
C ALA A 214 -6.10 -0.62 -4.86
N LEU A 215 -6.68 -1.46 -5.71
CA LEU A 215 -8.12 -1.51 -5.94
C LEU A 215 -8.67 -2.74 -5.22
N LEU A 216 -9.48 -2.52 -4.20
CA LEU A 216 -10.23 -3.57 -3.51
C LEU A 216 -11.63 -3.64 -4.14
N GLN A 217 -12.11 -4.84 -4.45
CA GLN A 217 -13.34 -4.98 -5.22
C GLN A 217 -14.14 -6.18 -4.71
N GLY A 218 -15.41 -5.95 -4.36
CA GLY A 218 -16.35 -7.04 -4.13
C GLY A 218 -16.81 -7.64 -5.46
N ASP A 219 -16.85 -8.96 -5.59
CA ASP A 219 -17.28 -9.66 -6.81
C ASP A 219 -18.80 -9.57 -7.08
N LEU A 220 -19.59 -9.21 -6.06
CA LEU A 220 -21.02 -8.96 -6.12
C LEU A 220 -21.36 -7.46 -6.15
N ASP A 221 -20.40 -6.58 -6.41
CA ASP A 221 -20.65 -5.13 -6.52
C ASP A 221 -21.51 -4.81 -7.77
N GLY A 222 -22.77 -4.45 -7.52
CA GLY A 222 -23.74 -4.10 -8.56
C GLY A 222 -23.72 -2.63 -8.97
N ARG A 223 -22.84 -1.80 -8.40
CA ARG A 223 -22.75 -0.35 -8.64
C ARG A 223 -21.44 0.02 -9.33
N ALA A 224 -20.31 -0.29 -8.72
CA ALA A 224 -18.98 -0.21 -9.29
C ALA A 224 -18.52 -1.61 -9.74
N LEU A 225 -19.10 -2.04 -10.87
CA LEU A 225 -18.92 -3.39 -11.41
C LEU A 225 -17.46 -3.87 -11.38
N PRO A 226 -17.17 -5.13 -11.03
CA PRO A 226 -15.81 -5.67 -10.97
C PRO A 226 -15.00 -5.47 -12.26
N GLY A 227 -15.65 -5.60 -13.43
CA GLY A 227 -15.01 -5.36 -14.73
C GLY A 227 -14.57 -3.90 -14.95
N ARG A 228 -15.14 -2.93 -14.22
CA ARG A 228 -14.69 -1.54 -14.24
C ARG A 228 -13.44 -1.37 -13.38
N ALA A 229 -13.37 -1.97 -12.21
CA ALA A 229 -12.15 -1.98 -11.40
C ALA A 229 -10.98 -2.64 -12.14
N ALA A 230 -11.21 -3.76 -12.83
CA ALA A 230 -10.20 -4.42 -13.66
C ALA A 230 -9.66 -3.51 -14.78
N ARG A 231 -10.55 -2.82 -15.50
CA ARG A 231 -10.14 -1.86 -16.54
C ARG A 231 -9.42 -0.63 -15.98
N THR A 232 -9.81 -0.16 -14.79
CA THR A 232 -9.06 0.89 -14.09
C THR A 232 -7.67 0.39 -13.66
N TYR A 233 -7.55 -0.83 -13.15
CA TYR A 233 -6.25 -1.44 -12.80
C TYR A 233 -5.29 -1.48 -13.98
N ASP A 234 -5.78 -1.89 -15.15
CA ASP A 234 -4.98 -1.95 -16.38
C ASP A 234 -4.53 -0.55 -16.85
N ASN A 235 -5.18 0.53 -16.38
CA ASN A 235 -4.84 1.92 -16.68
C ASN A 235 -3.95 2.59 -15.61
N ILE A 236 -3.58 1.90 -14.52
CA ILE A 236 -2.54 2.36 -13.59
C ILE A 236 -1.17 2.10 -14.24
N GLN A 237 -0.38 3.16 -14.42
CA GLN A 237 0.84 3.09 -15.23
C GLN A 237 1.99 2.39 -14.52
N ASP A 238 2.25 2.73 -13.25
CA ASP A 238 3.44 2.29 -12.55
C ASP A 238 3.10 1.29 -11.44
N PRO A 239 3.85 0.18 -11.30
CA PRO A 239 3.83 -0.64 -10.10
C PRO A 239 4.52 0.10 -8.94
N PRO A 240 4.29 -0.30 -7.66
CA PRO A 240 3.44 -1.41 -7.23
C PRO A 240 1.94 -1.14 -7.33
N LYS A 241 1.18 -2.12 -7.82
CA LYS A 241 -0.29 -2.06 -7.88
C LYS A 241 -0.92 -3.41 -7.61
N ALA A 242 -2.09 -3.41 -6.96
CA ALA A 242 -2.86 -4.62 -6.67
C ALA A 242 -4.35 -4.44 -7.00
N LEU A 243 -4.96 -5.46 -7.59
CA LEU A 243 -6.40 -5.65 -7.68
C LEU A 243 -6.75 -6.83 -6.76
N ILE A 244 -7.45 -6.52 -5.68
CA ILE A 244 -7.75 -7.42 -4.57
C ILE A 244 -9.26 -7.71 -4.63
N ASN A 245 -9.63 -8.89 -5.12
CA ASN A 245 -11.02 -9.29 -5.24
C ASN A 245 -11.49 -9.98 -3.97
N ILE A 246 -12.65 -9.57 -3.44
CA ILE A 246 -13.24 -10.05 -2.20
C ILE A 246 -14.53 -10.81 -2.53
N ALA A 247 -14.51 -12.11 -2.34
CA ALA A 247 -15.61 -12.99 -2.66
C ALA A 247 -16.83 -12.73 -1.76
N GLY A 248 -18.00 -12.61 -2.37
CA GLY A 248 -19.28 -12.38 -1.71
C GLY A 248 -19.52 -10.95 -1.21
N ALA A 249 -18.58 -10.02 -1.39
CA ALA A 249 -18.76 -8.63 -1.04
C ALA A 249 -19.50 -7.86 -2.14
N ASN A 250 -20.40 -6.95 -1.76
CA ASN A 250 -21.07 -6.02 -2.67
C ASN A 250 -20.54 -4.58 -2.46
N HIS A 251 -21.16 -3.60 -3.10
CA HIS A 251 -20.71 -2.21 -3.06
C HIS A 251 -20.64 -1.61 -1.66
N PHE A 252 -21.53 -2.02 -0.75
CA PHE A 252 -21.63 -1.47 0.59
C PHE A 252 -21.04 -2.40 1.66
N SER A 253 -20.30 -3.43 1.26
CA SER A 253 -19.62 -4.32 2.20
C SER A 253 -18.54 -3.64 3.04
N ILE A 254 -18.08 -2.44 2.66
CA ILE A 254 -17.17 -1.60 3.45
C ILE A 254 -17.88 -0.83 4.58
N THR A 255 -19.21 -0.66 4.51
CA THR A 255 -19.97 0.17 5.46
C THR A 255 -20.57 -0.66 6.59
N ASN A 256 -20.74 -0.04 7.76
CA ASN A 256 -21.31 -0.63 8.99
C ASN A 256 -22.70 -1.24 8.80
N THR A 257 -23.44 -0.77 7.81
CA THR A 257 -24.74 -1.28 7.42
C THR A 257 -24.74 -1.49 5.92
N SER A 258 -25.29 -2.60 5.45
CA SER A 258 -25.59 -2.73 4.03
C SER A 258 -26.56 -1.63 3.61
N ASN A 259 -26.31 -1.00 2.46
CA ASN A 259 -27.15 0.08 1.90
C ASN A 259 -27.42 1.21 2.91
N PRO A 260 -26.40 2.01 3.27
CA PRO A 260 -26.55 3.09 4.25
C PRO A 260 -27.62 4.10 3.81
N PRO A 261 -28.38 4.71 4.76
CA PRO A 261 -29.43 5.67 4.45
C PRO A 261 -28.95 6.81 3.54
N GLY A 262 -29.75 7.14 2.53
CA GLY A 262 -29.45 8.21 1.56
C GLY A 262 -28.63 7.74 0.35
N ALA A 263 -27.87 6.65 0.46
CA ALA A 263 -27.16 6.08 -0.66
C ALA A 263 -28.13 5.33 -1.61
N ILE A 264 -27.77 5.27 -2.89
CA ILE A 264 -28.50 4.44 -3.85
C ILE A 264 -28.17 2.97 -3.54
N PRO A 265 -29.13 2.12 -3.11
CA PRO A 265 -28.84 0.76 -2.65
C PRO A 265 -28.16 -0.10 -3.70
N ASP A 266 -27.26 -1.01 -3.36
CA ASP A 266 -26.74 -2.00 -4.31
C ASP A 266 -27.89 -2.92 -4.75
N PRO A 267 -28.11 -3.13 -6.07
CA PRO A 267 -29.11 -4.08 -6.54
C PRO A 267 -28.80 -5.54 -6.19
N ILE A 268 -27.57 -5.85 -5.80
CA ILE A 268 -27.10 -7.19 -5.46
C ILE A 268 -26.82 -7.27 -3.96
N GLN A 269 -27.37 -8.29 -3.30
CA GLN A 269 -27.13 -8.56 -1.90
C GLN A 269 -25.77 -9.26 -1.73
N ALA A 270 -24.95 -8.76 -0.78
CA ALA A 270 -23.73 -9.45 -0.38
C ALA A 270 -24.04 -10.82 0.25
N THR A 271 -23.19 -11.80 -0.03
CA THR A 271 -23.22 -13.13 0.62
C THR A 271 -22.17 -13.25 1.72
N LEU A 272 -21.14 -12.40 1.70
CA LEU A 272 -20.15 -12.32 2.77
C LEU A 272 -20.75 -11.56 3.97
N PRO A 273 -20.66 -12.10 5.21
CA PRO A 273 -21.12 -11.41 6.41
C PRO A 273 -20.47 -10.03 6.54
N ASN A 274 -21.24 -9.03 6.98
CA ASN A 274 -20.81 -7.63 6.93
C ASN A 274 -19.57 -7.36 7.81
N ASP A 275 -19.50 -7.93 9.00
CA ASP A 275 -18.34 -7.82 9.89
C ASP A 275 -17.07 -8.44 9.29
N VAL A 276 -17.20 -9.63 8.67
CA VAL A 276 -16.12 -10.30 7.94
C VAL A 276 -15.68 -9.48 6.74
N ALA A 277 -16.61 -8.89 6.01
CA ALA A 277 -16.30 -8.05 4.85
C ALA A 277 -15.56 -6.77 5.26
N ILE A 278 -16.03 -6.06 6.28
CA ILE A 278 -15.36 -4.86 6.81
C ILE A 278 -13.96 -5.22 7.30
N GLU A 279 -13.81 -6.32 8.04
CA GLU A 279 -12.49 -6.79 8.49
C GLU A 279 -11.56 -7.07 7.32
N THR A 280 -12.04 -7.83 6.34
CA THR A 280 -11.23 -8.22 5.18
C THR A 280 -10.78 -6.98 4.41
N ILE A 281 -11.70 -6.06 4.12
CA ILE A 281 -11.40 -4.81 3.41
C ILE A 281 -10.44 -3.94 4.23
N ALA A 282 -10.64 -3.81 5.54
CA ALA A 282 -9.75 -3.04 6.42
C ALA A 282 -8.35 -3.64 6.54
N ARG A 283 -8.24 -4.97 6.67
CA ARG A 283 -6.97 -5.69 6.75
C ARG A 283 -6.15 -5.53 5.49
N TRP A 284 -6.76 -5.79 4.33
CA TRP A 284 -6.05 -5.65 3.06
C TRP A 284 -5.66 -4.21 2.76
N SER A 285 -6.54 -3.23 3.01
CA SER A 285 -6.21 -1.80 2.90
C SER A 285 -5.08 -1.41 3.87
N GLY A 286 -5.19 -1.79 5.14
CA GLY A 286 -4.20 -1.47 6.17
C GLY A 286 -2.84 -2.07 5.88
N LEU A 287 -2.78 -3.35 5.49
CA LEU A 287 -1.54 -4.03 5.12
C LEU A 287 -0.91 -3.45 3.85
N PHE A 288 -1.72 -3.13 2.84
CA PHE A 288 -1.23 -2.44 1.64
C PHE A 288 -0.58 -1.10 2.00
N LEU A 289 -1.27 -0.26 2.77
CA LEU A 289 -0.72 1.03 3.21
C LEU A 289 0.52 0.86 4.09
N ARG A 290 0.57 -0.15 4.96
CA ARG A 290 1.78 -0.45 5.77
C ARG A 290 2.97 -0.85 4.89
N ALA A 291 2.73 -1.69 3.89
CA ALA A 291 3.76 -2.08 2.93
C ALA A 291 4.31 -0.85 2.20
N SER A 292 3.44 0.04 1.73
CA SER A 292 3.81 1.17 0.87
C SER A 292 4.32 2.41 1.60
N ILE A 293 3.74 2.76 2.75
CA ILE A 293 4.03 4.01 3.47
C ILE A 293 5.08 3.79 4.57
N LEU A 294 5.03 2.64 5.23
CA LEU A 294 5.92 2.28 6.34
C LEU A 294 7.05 1.34 5.90
N ASN A 295 7.13 0.97 4.62
CA ASN A 295 8.10 0.02 4.08
C ASN A 295 8.12 -1.31 4.86
N ASN A 296 6.95 -1.76 5.33
CA ASN A 296 6.84 -2.97 6.11
C ASN A 296 6.96 -4.20 5.20
N LYS A 297 8.11 -4.89 5.28
CA LYS A 297 8.43 -6.05 4.42
C LYS A 297 7.47 -7.22 4.59
N ASP A 298 7.00 -7.49 5.80
CA ASP A 298 6.09 -8.60 6.04
C ASP A 298 4.69 -8.32 5.47
N ALA A 299 4.20 -7.08 5.62
CA ALA A 299 2.97 -6.64 4.99
C ALA A 299 3.09 -6.64 3.46
N PHE A 300 4.24 -6.26 2.91
CA PHE A 300 4.54 -6.39 1.48
C PHE A 300 4.48 -7.86 1.03
N ASN A 301 5.16 -8.75 1.75
CA ASN A 301 5.15 -10.18 1.46
C ASN A 301 3.74 -10.78 1.56
N TYR A 302 2.93 -10.33 2.52
CA TYR A 302 1.54 -10.73 2.62
C TYR A 302 0.75 -10.28 1.39
N VAL A 303 0.75 -8.99 1.07
CA VAL A 303 -0.06 -8.44 -0.02
C VAL A 303 0.30 -9.03 -1.39
N TYR A 304 1.59 -9.24 -1.66
CA TYR A 304 2.06 -9.57 -3.01
C TYR A 304 2.41 -11.05 -3.24
N PHE A 305 2.43 -11.89 -2.21
CA PHE A 305 2.90 -13.28 -2.35
C PHE A 305 2.12 -14.34 -1.57
N THR A 306 1.58 -14.03 -0.39
CA THR A 306 1.10 -15.08 0.52
C THR A 306 -0.31 -14.86 1.06
N GLY A 307 -0.83 -13.64 0.99
CA GLY A 307 -2.05 -13.24 1.70
C GLY A 307 -3.31 -13.86 1.12
N ASP A 308 -3.42 -13.98 -0.20
CA ASP A 308 -4.58 -14.57 -0.87
C ASP A 308 -4.64 -16.10 -0.73
N ALA A 309 -3.49 -16.76 -0.69
CA ALA A 309 -3.41 -18.17 -0.30
C ALA A 309 -3.82 -18.41 1.17
N ALA A 310 -3.66 -17.40 2.04
CA ALA A 310 -3.98 -17.47 3.46
C ALA A 310 -5.37 -16.92 3.83
N ASP A 311 -6.06 -16.26 2.89
CA ASP A 311 -7.36 -15.63 3.09
C ASP A 311 -8.39 -16.22 2.10
N PRO A 312 -9.30 -17.08 2.56
CA PRO A 312 -10.23 -17.78 1.68
C PRO A 312 -11.24 -16.85 0.99
N ASN A 313 -11.38 -15.59 1.45
CA ASN A 313 -12.28 -14.62 0.86
C ASN A 313 -11.61 -13.79 -0.24
N VAL A 314 -10.29 -13.92 -0.46
CA VAL A 314 -9.55 -12.97 -1.29
C VAL A 314 -8.72 -13.65 -2.37
N THR A 315 -8.69 -13.01 -3.54
CA THR A 315 -7.73 -13.31 -4.62
C THR A 315 -7.04 -12.02 -5.05
N VAL A 316 -5.77 -12.11 -5.46
CA VAL A 316 -4.97 -10.94 -5.83
C VAL A 316 -4.38 -11.06 -7.24
N LYS A 317 -4.62 -10.04 -8.06
CA LYS A 317 -3.81 -9.75 -9.26
C LYS A 317 -2.90 -8.58 -8.90
N SER A 318 -1.58 -8.72 -9.03
CA SER A 318 -0.66 -7.63 -8.69
C SER A 318 0.54 -7.52 -9.61
N GLU A 319 1.10 -6.30 -9.67
CA GLU A 319 2.36 -5.96 -10.34
C GLU A 319 3.23 -5.20 -9.32
N ARG A 320 4.54 -5.44 -9.35
CA ARG A 320 5.49 -4.93 -8.36
C ARG A 320 6.78 -4.49 -9.03
N VAL A 321 7.47 -3.53 -8.43
CA VAL A 321 8.85 -3.22 -8.81
C VAL A 321 9.71 -4.38 -8.32
N PRO A 322 10.54 -5.02 -9.18
CA PRO A 322 11.48 -6.03 -8.74
C PRO A 322 12.37 -5.43 -7.64
N GLU A 323 12.47 -6.08 -6.47
CA GLU A 323 13.50 -5.72 -5.50
C GLU A 323 14.83 -5.84 -6.23
N SER A 324 15.67 -4.79 -6.20
CA SER A 324 17.01 -4.88 -6.77
C SER A 324 17.66 -6.11 -6.16
N ALA A 325 18.00 -7.10 -7.01
CA ALA A 325 18.59 -8.34 -6.55
C ALA A 325 19.73 -7.99 -5.59
N PRO A 326 19.84 -8.64 -4.41
CA PRO A 326 20.96 -8.38 -3.53
C PRO A 326 22.21 -8.59 -4.36
N THR A 327 23.07 -7.57 -4.42
CA THR A 327 24.36 -7.65 -5.07
C THR A 327 25.10 -8.81 -4.40
N ILE A 328 25.07 -9.99 -5.02
CA ILE A 328 25.96 -11.07 -4.63
C ILE A 328 27.33 -10.49 -4.91
N ALA A 329 28.00 -10.06 -3.84
CA ALA A 329 29.41 -9.77 -3.89
C ALA A 329 30.06 -11.03 -4.47
N LEU A 330 30.49 -10.96 -5.74
CA LEU A 330 31.41 -11.92 -6.31
C LEU A 330 32.67 -11.80 -5.43
N LEU A 331 32.74 -12.63 -4.39
CA LEU A 331 34.00 -12.95 -3.73
C LEU A 331 34.89 -13.52 -4.81
N GLY A 332 35.82 -12.68 -5.27
CA GLY A 332 36.70 -12.96 -6.39
C GLY A 332 37.47 -14.25 -6.14
N VAL A 333 37.20 -15.26 -6.97
CA VAL A 333 38.18 -16.31 -7.27
C VAL A 333 39.15 -15.72 -8.29
N GLY A 334 40.06 -14.87 -7.79
CA GLY A 334 41.34 -14.65 -8.44
C GLY A 334 42.30 -15.78 -8.03
N ILE A 335 43.26 -16.12 -8.91
CA ILE A 335 44.25 -17.22 -8.86
C ILE A 335 43.75 -18.43 -9.71
N THR A 336 44.25 -18.77 -10.89
CA THR A 336 45.59 -18.66 -11.51
C THR A 336 45.50 -18.55 -13.06
N TYR A 337 46.11 -17.53 -13.65
CA TYR A 337 46.54 -17.56 -15.06
C TYR A 337 48.02 -17.13 -15.13
N ALA A 338 48.92 -17.96 -14.61
CA ALA A 338 50.35 -17.71 -14.67
C ALA A 338 51.15 -19.02 -14.57
N ALA A 339 51.08 -19.87 -15.60
CA ALA A 339 52.03 -20.95 -15.78
C ALA A 339 52.07 -21.43 -17.25
N SER A 340 52.54 -20.58 -18.15
CA SER A 340 52.98 -21.01 -19.50
C SER A 340 54.04 -20.05 -20.04
N LEU A 341 55.09 -19.80 -19.25
CA LEU A 341 56.29 -19.15 -19.76
C LEU A 341 57.52 -19.76 -19.07
N LYS A 342 58.39 -20.31 -19.92
CA LYS A 342 59.77 -20.77 -19.67
C LYS A 342 59.95 -22.18 -19.10
N LEU A 343 60.08 -23.15 -20.01
CA LEU A 343 61.21 -24.08 -20.02
C LEU A 343 61.38 -24.72 -21.40
N ARG A 344 62.13 -24.04 -22.28
CA ARG A 344 62.87 -24.68 -23.38
C ARG A 344 64.14 -23.90 -23.71
N LYS A 345 65.22 -24.25 -23.02
CA LYS A 345 66.64 -24.07 -23.35
C LYS A 345 67.31 -25.26 -22.64
N ARG A 346 68.16 -26.13 -23.21
CA ARG A 346 69.08 -26.06 -24.35
C ARG A 346 69.61 -27.49 -24.61
N THR A 347 69.89 -27.81 -25.87
CA THR A 347 70.99 -28.70 -26.32
C THR A 347 71.25 -28.31 -27.79
N VAL A 348 72.18 -27.41 -28.12
CA VAL A 348 73.64 -27.55 -28.39
C VAL A 348 73.97 -28.41 -29.63
N GLY A 349 74.72 -27.80 -30.57
CA GLY A 349 75.47 -28.45 -31.68
C GLY A 349 75.23 -27.79 -33.05
N VAL A 350 75.88 -26.68 -33.40
CA VAL A 350 77.15 -26.56 -34.19
C VAL A 350 77.08 -27.13 -35.61
N SER A 351 77.08 -26.26 -36.64
CA SER A 351 78.18 -26.13 -37.64
C SER A 351 77.75 -25.40 -38.93
N LYS A 352 78.63 -24.50 -39.38
CA LYS A 352 78.93 -23.99 -40.73
C LYS A 352 78.26 -24.78 -41.87
N LYS A 353 77.67 -24.13 -42.88
CA LYS A 353 78.33 -23.27 -43.88
C LYS A 353 77.30 -22.40 -44.59
#